data_AF-A0A7C7D8X9-F1
#
_entry.id   AF-A0A7C7D8X9-F1
#
_cell.length_a   1.000
_cell.length_b   1.000
_cell.length_c   1.000
_cell.angle_alpha   90.00
_cell.angle_beta   90.00
_cell.angle_gamma   90.00
#
_symmetry.space_group_name_H-M   'P 1'
#
loop_
_entity.id
_entity.type
_entity.pdbx_description
1 polymer ?
#
loop_
_entity_poly.entity_id
_entity_poly.type
_entity_poly.pdbx_seq_one_letter_code
_entity_poly.pdbx_strand_id
1 'polypeptide(L)'
;MAREENEKTIEFLLTRPVSRQRVLTEKLGAYAAYVLLFSAVVWFASYGAILAFYEGDFSAGSFWNLALMTTLVLLTFANLGFLGSVFVSRTRTVFSGALGLVLVAYALQIAADTSNKLGFLRYVTPMKWASAADVLTQGIDGVYVALVLAVNAAALVATYIVYRRKDILA
;
A
#
# COMPACT_ATOMS: atom_id res chain seq x y z
N MET A 1 9.57 -11.45 -2.64
CA MET A 1 10.58 -12.43 -2.20
C MET A 1 10.14 -13.86 -2.46
N ALA A 2 8.90 -14.22 -2.08
CA ALA A 2 8.32 -15.54 -2.34
C ALA A 2 8.55 -16.11 -3.75
N ARG A 3 8.50 -15.29 -4.82
CA ARG A 3 8.74 -15.80 -6.20
C ARG A 3 10.13 -16.39 -6.40
N GLU A 4 11.19 -15.73 -5.91
CA GLU A 4 12.57 -16.17 -6.13
C GLU A 4 12.99 -17.29 -5.18
N GLU A 5 12.41 -17.32 -3.98
CA GLU A 5 12.54 -18.45 -3.04
C GLU A 5 11.89 -19.71 -3.63
N ASN A 6 10.71 -19.54 -4.24
CA ASN A 6 9.99 -20.62 -4.91
C ASN A 6 10.66 -21.08 -6.22
N GLU A 7 11.41 -20.21 -6.89
CA GLU A 7 12.18 -20.52 -8.11
C GLU A 7 13.65 -20.94 -7.83
N LYS A 8 14.09 -20.98 -6.56
CA LYS A 8 15.48 -21.25 -6.12
C LYS A 8 16.55 -20.34 -6.76
N THR A 9 16.17 -19.18 -7.30
CA THR A 9 17.09 -18.25 -7.97
C THR A 9 17.79 -17.29 -7.00
N ILE A 10 17.40 -17.30 -5.71
CA ILE A 10 18.03 -16.52 -4.65
C ILE A 10 19.53 -16.88 -4.49
N GLU A 11 19.90 -18.15 -4.63
CA GLU A 11 21.28 -18.61 -4.49
C GLU A 11 22.18 -18.03 -5.60
N PHE A 12 21.65 -17.88 -6.83
CA PHE A 12 22.36 -17.25 -7.94
C PHE A 12 22.49 -15.73 -7.83
N LEU A 13 21.56 -15.05 -7.14
CA LEU A 13 21.67 -13.62 -6.88
C LEU A 13 22.67 -13.33 -5.75
N LEU A 14 22.78 -14.22 -4.76
CA LEU A 14 23.69 -14.10 -3.62
C LEU A 14 25.14 -14.49 -3.93
N THR A 15 25.42 -15.15 -5.07
CA THR A 15 26.79 -15.43 -5.53
C THR A 15 27.49 -14.22 -6.17
N ARG A 16 26.75 -13.15 -6.50
CA ARG A 16 27.33 -11.85 -6.85
C ARG A 16 27.59 -11.03 -5.59
N PRO A 17 28.63 -10.16 -5.54
CA PRO A 17 28.99 -9.39 -4.34
C PRO A 17 28.03 -8.21 -4.16
N VAL A 18 26.75 -8.50 -3.96
CA VAL A 18 25.68 -7.53 -3.73
C VAL A 18 25.21 -7.69 -2.29
N SER A 19 25.23 -6.60 -1.52
CA SER A 19 24.77 -6.67 -0.14
C SER A 19 23.28 -7.00 -0.09
N ARG A 20 22.86 -7.87 0.84
CA ARG A 20 21.45 -8.27 1.00
C ARG A 20 20.51 -7.07 1.17
N GLN A 21 21.00 -6.01 1.82
CA GLN A 21 20.26 -4.75 1.97
C GLN A 21 20.02 -4.05 0.63
N ARG A 22 21.00 -4.06 -0.29
CA ARG A 22 20.86 -3.46 -1.61
C ARG A 22 19.81 -4.17 -2.47
N VAL A 23 19.77 -5.50 -2.43
CA VAL A 23 18.74 -6.28 -3.13
C VAL A 23 17.33 -5.97 -2.56
N LEU A 24 17.21 -5.85 -1.24
CA LEU A 24 15.95 -5.45 -0.61
C LEU A 24 15.53 -4.03 -0.99
N THR A 25 16.43 -3.04 -0.94
CA THR A 25 16.14 -1.64 -1.29
C THR A 25 15.74 -1.51 -2.76
N GLU A 26 16.43 -2.19 -3.67
CA GLU A 26 16.13 -2.16 -5.10
C GLU A 26 14.74 -2.76 -5.38
N LYS A 27 14.37 -3.84 -4.68
CA LYS A 27 13.04 -4.46 -4.80
C LYS A 27 11.92 -3.59 -4.24
N LEU A 28 12.12 -3.03 -3.05
CA LEU A 28 11.16 -2.08 -2.46
C LEU A 28 10.98 -0.87 -3.37
N GLY A 29 12.07 -0.33 -3.92
CA GLY A 29 12.05 0.77 -4.88
C GLY A 29 11.30 0.43 -6.16
N ALA A 30 11.59 -0.73 -6.77
CA ALA A 30 10.88 -1.19 -7.96
C ALA A 30 9.38 -1.39 -7.70
N TYR A 31 9.03 -1.97 -6.55
CA TYR A 31 7.63 -2.18 -6.18
C TYR A 31 6.88 -0.87 -5.93
N ALA A 32 7.49 0.08 -5.22
CA ALA A 32 6.95 1.42 -5.04
C ALA A 32 6.81 2.15 -6.39
N ALA A 33 7.80 2.04 -7.28
CA ALA A 33 7.73 2.64 -8.62
C ALA A 33 6.57 2.08 -9.44
N TYR A 34 6.33 0.76 -9.40
CA TYR A 34 5.17 0.16 -10.08
C TYR A 34 3.85 0.67 -9.52
N VAL A 35 3.71 0.75 -8.20
CA VAL A 35 2.48 1.26 -7.55
C VAL A 35 2.24 2.72 -7.92
N LEU A 36 3.28 3.56 -7.89
CA LEU A 36 3.20 4.97 -8.23
C LEU A 36 2.88 5.18 -9.71
N LEU A 37 3.52 4.42 -10.61
CA LEU A 37 3.28 4.53 -12.05
C LEU A 37 1.86 4.06 -12.39
N PHE A 38 1.43 2.93 -11.85
CA PHE A 38 0.06 2.45 -12.01
C PHE A 38 -0.96 3.48 -11.51
N SER A 39 -0.75 4.01 -10.31
CA SER A 39 -1.60 5.05 -9.74
C SER A 39 -1.64 6.30 -10.62
N ALA A 40 -0.48 6.76 -11.10
CA ALA A 40 -0.39 7.94 -11.96
C ALA A 40 -1.20 7.74 -13.24
N VAL A 41 -1.01 6.61 -13.94
CA VAL A 41 -1.77 6.31 -15.16
C VAL A 41 -3.27 6.32 -14.89
N VAL A 42 -3.72 5.68 -13.81
CA VAL A 42 -5.15 5.67 -13.42
C VAL A 42 -5.64 7.08 -13.14
N TRP A 43 -4.95 7.86 -12.31
CA TRP A 43 -5.38 9.22 -11.95
C TRP A 43 -5.40 10.18 -13.14
N PHE A 44 -4.39 10.14 -14.01
CA PHE A 44 -4.38 10.96 -15.22
C PHE A 44 -5.47 10.56 -16.21
N ALA A 45 -5.72 9.26 -16.39
CA ALA A 45 -6.82 8.78 -17.22
C ALA A 45 -8.18 9.20 -16.65
N SER A 46 -8.38 9.07 -15.33
CA SER A 46 -9.59 9.51 -14.64
C SER A 46 -9.78 11.02 -14.74
N TYR A 47 -8.72 11.81 -14.58
CA TYR A 47 -8.77 13.27 -14.72
C TYR A 47 -9.15 13.66 -16.16
N GLY A 48 -8.55 13.02 -17.16
CA GLY A 48 -8.90 13.23 -18.57
C GLY A 48 -10.36 12.87 -18.88
N ALA A 49 -10.86 11.78 -18.30
CA ALA A 49 -12.27 11.39 -18.46
C ALA A 49 -13.23 12.39 -17.81
N ILE A 50 -12.91 12.91 -16.63
CA ILE A 50 -13.72 13.95 -15.98
C ILE A 50 -13.76 15.21 -16.87
N LEU A 51 -12.62 15.66 -17.38
CA LEU A 51 -12.58 16.84 -18.26
C LEU A 51 -13.34 16.64 -19.57
N ALA A 52 -13.43 15.41 -20.07
CA ALA A 52 -14.08 15.11 -21.35
C ALA A 52 -15.60 14.92 -21.23
N PHE A 53 -16.09 14.42 -20.09
CA PHE A 53 -17.47 13.95 -19.96
C PHE A 53 -18.27 14.58 -18.81
N TYR A 54 -17.62 15.28 -17.87
CA TYR A 54 -18.29 15.85 -16.70
C TYR A 54 -18.59 17.33 -16.91
N GLU A 55 -19.88 17.68 -16.90
CA GLU A 55 -20.36 19.05 -17.13
C GLU A 55 -20.65 19.82 -15.83
N GLY A 56 -20.44 19.20 -14.66
CA GLY A 56 -20.67 19.84 -13.35
C GLY A 56 -19.47 20.61 -12.81
N ASP A 57 -19.68 21.35 -11.72
CA ASP A 57 -18.59 22.03 -11.00
C ASP A 57 -17.61 21.00 -10.40
N PHE A 58 -16.37 21.04 -10.89
CA PHE A 58 -15.32 20.11 -10.48
C PHE A 58 -14.12 20.85 -9.89
N SER A 59 -13.80 20.54 -8.63
CA SER A 59 -12.59 21.01 -7.97
C SER A 59 -11.42 20.09 -8.30
N ALA A 60 -10.54 20.52 -9.20
CA ALA A 60 -9.29 19.80 -9.50
C ALA A 60 -8.42 19.62 -8.25
N GLY A 61 -8.44 20.58 -7.31
CA GLY A 61 -7.70 20.49 -6.05
C GLY A 61 -8.19 19.34 -5.16
N SER A 62 -9.50 19.21 -4.98
CA SER A 62 -10.09 18.12 -4.18
C SER A 62 -9.83 16.76 -4.82
N PHE A 63 -9.86 16.68 -6.16
CA PHE A 63 -9.51 15.46 -6.88
C PHE A 63 -8.06 15.03 -6.65
N TRP A 64 -7.10 15.94 -6.80
CA TRP A 64 -5.68 15.62 -6.58
C TRP A 64 -5.38 15.30 -5.10
N ASN A 65 -6.10 15.91 -4.17
CA ASN A 65 -6.05 15.54 -2.76
C ASN A 65 -6.52 14.10 -2.53
N LEU A 66 -7.63 13.70 -3.15
CA LEU A 66 -8.13 12.33 -3.09
C LEU A 66 -7.14 11.36 -3.74
N ALA A 67 -6.59 11.73 -4.90
CA ALA A 67 -5.59 10.94 -5.61
C ALA A 67 -4.36 10.67 -4.73
N LEU A 68 -3.83 11.72 -4.09
CA LEU A 68 -2.69 11.64 -3.19
C LEU A 68 -2.96 10.72 -2.01
N MET A 69 -4.06 10.94 -1.27
CA MET A 69 -4.40 10.13 -0.10
C MET A 69 -4.62 8.67 -0.47
N THR A 70 -5.33 8.42 -1.57
CA THR A 70 -5.59 7.06 -2.04
C THR A 70 -4.29 6.35 -2.44
N THR A 71 -3.36 7.03 -3.10
CA THR A 71 -2.06 6.46 -3.45
C THR A 71 -1.21 6.16 -2.20
N LEU A 72 -1.25 7.00 -1.16
CA LEU A 72 -0.59 6.72 0.12
C LEU A 72 -1.18 5.49 0.84
N VAL A 73 -2.51 5.35 0.80
CA VAL A 73 -3.20 4.16 1.33
C VAL A 73 -2.83 2.92 0.51
N LEU A 74 -2.77 3.02 -0.82
CA LEU A 74 -2.35 1.92 -1.69
C LEU A 74 -0.91 1.47 -1.40
N LEU A 75 0.00 2.43 -1.15
CA LEU A 75 1.36 2.14 -0.68
C LEU A 75 1.37 1.41 0.66
N THR A 76 0.41 1.70 1.55
CA THR A 76 0.26 0.99 2.83
C THR A 76 -0.02 -0.49 2.60
N PHE A 77 -1.01 -0.81 1.76
CA PHE A 77 -1.32 -2.19 1.40
C PHE A 77 -0.15 -2.89 0.70
N ALA A 78 0.53 -2.17 -0.18
CA ALA A 78 1.75 -2.64 -0.83
C ALA A 78 2.84 -3.00 0.18
N ASN A 79 3.16 -2.11 1.13
CA ASN A 79 4.18 -2.33 2.15
C ASN A 79 3.82 -3.48 3.10
N LEU A 80 2.55 -3.59 3.51
CA LEU A 80 2.06 -4.69 4.34
C LEU A 80 2.10 -6.03 3.58
N GLY A 81 1.71 -6.04 2.30
CA GLY A 81 1.81 -7.22 1.44
C GLY A 81 3.26 -7.65 1.22
N PHE A 82 4.17 -6.69 1.02
CA PHE A 82 5.60 -6.96 0.90
C PHE A 82 6.16 -7.56 2.19
N LEU A 83 5.83 -6.97 3.35
CA LEU A 83 6.19 -7.49 4.67
C LEU A 83 5.68 -8.93 4.87
N GLY A 84 4.41 -9.20 4.54
CA GLY A 84 3.84 -10.55 4.56
C GLY A 84 4.59 -11.53 3.66
N SER A 85 5.06 -11.06 2.50
CA SER A 85 5.86 -11.87 1.56
C SER A 85 7.23 -12.28 2.09
N VAL A 86 7.72 -11.64 3.16
CA VAL A 86 8.96 -12.03 3.84
C VAL A 86 8.74 -13.30 4.67
N PHE A 87 7.55 -13.48 5.25
CA PHE A 87 7.26 -14.64 6.12
C PHE A 87 6.86 -15.90 5.35
N VAL A 88 6.36 -15.75 4.13
CA VAL A 88 5.77 -16.85 3.36
C VAL A 88 6.60 -17.12 2.11
N SER A 89 7.15 -18.33 1.99
CA SER A 89 7.98 -18.76 0.84
C SER A 89 7.16 -19.08 -0.42
N ARG A 90 5.85 -19.37 -0.28
CA ARG A 90 4.98 -19.77 -1.40
C ARG A 90 4.21 -18.60 -1.99
N THR A 91 4.48 -18.26 -3.24
CA THR A 91 3.89 -17.12 -3.97
C THR A 91 2.36 -17.12 -3.98
N ARG A 92 1.73 -18.30 -4.11
CA ARG A 92 0.26 -18.43 -4.14
C ARG A 92 -0.40 -18.01 -2.82
N THR A 93 0.26 -18.32 -1.70
CA THR A 93 -0.23 -17.99 -0.35
C THR A 93 -0.07 -16.49 -0.04
N VAL A 94 0.98 -15.85 -0.57
CA VAL A 94 1.16 -14.39 -0.45
C VAL A 94 0.02 -13.64 -1.14
N PHE A 95 -0.36 -14.07 -2.35
CA PHE A 95 -1.45 -13.44 -3.09
C PHE A 95 -2.79 -13.58 -2.35
N SER A 96 -3.15 -14.79 -1.89
CA SER A 96 -4.38 -15.00 -1.10
C SER A 96 -4.38 -14.23 0.22
N GLY A 97 -3.23 -14.13 0.90
CA GLY A 97 -3.09 -13.37 2.14
C GLY A 97 -3.29 -11.87 1.93
N ALA A 98 -2.70 -11.29 0.87
CA ALA A 98 -2.89 -9.88 0.52
C ALA A 98 -4.36 -9.58 0.19
N LEU A 99 -5.02 -10.45 -0.56
CA LEU A 99 -6.43 -10.30 -0.93
C LEU A 99 -7.33 -10.36 0.31
N GLY A 100 -7.07 -11.31 1.22
CA GLY A 100 -7.77 -11.39 2.51
C GLY A 100 -7.59 -10.15 3.36
N LEU A 101 -6.37 -9.59 3.42
CA LEU A 101 -6.07 -8.36 4.16
C LEU A 101 -6.86 -7.16 3.63
N VAL A 102 -6.99 -7.01 2.31
CA VAL A 102 -7.81 -5.96 1.70
C VAL A 102 -9.29 -6.15 2.02
N LEU A 103 -9.82 -7.37 1.93
CA LEU A 103 -11.22 -7.66 2.25
C LEU A 103 -11.55 -7.41 3.72
N VAL A 104 -10.67 -7.77 4.65
CA VAL A 104 -10.84 -7.49 6.08
C VAL A 104 -10.82 -5.99 6.33
N ALA A 105 -9.89 -5.25 5.72
CA ALA A 105 -9.83 -3.80 5.84
C ALA A 105 -11.12 -3.13 5.32
N TYR A 106 -11.69 -3.64 4.22
CA TYR A 106 -12.95 -3.16 3.69
C TYR A 106 -14.13 -3.45 4.63
N ALA A 107 -14.20 -4.67 5.18
CA ALA A 107 -15.24 -5.01 6.17
C ALA A 107 -15.15 -4.13 7.43
N LEU A 108 -13.94 -3.83 7.90
CA LEU A 108 -13.71 -2.92 9.03
C LEU A 108 -14.14 -1.48 8.70
N GLN A 109 -13.93 -1.03 7.46
CA GLN A 109 -14.39 0.29 7.02
C GLN A 109 -15.92 0.39 7.12
N ILE A 110 -16.64 -0.58 6.57
CA ILE A 110 -18.11 -0.61 6.63
C ILE A 110 -18.60 -0.62 8.08
N ALA A 111 -17.97 -1.42 8.94
CA ALA A 111 -18.31 -1.48 10.35
C ALA A 111 -18.08 -0.13 11.07
N ALA A 112 -16.98 0.56 10.75
CA ALA A 112 -16.65 1.87 11.29
C ALA A 112 -17.65 2.95 10.84
N ASP A 113 -18.08 2.90 9.58
CA ASP A 113 -19.04 3.87 9.02
C ASP A 113 -20.47 3.66 9.53
N THR A 114 -20.83 2.43 9.93
CA THR A 114 -22.21 2.08 10.35
C THR A 114 -22.47 2.27 11.85
N SER A 115 -21.44 2.22 12.69
CA SER A 115 -21.61 2.16 14.15
C SER A 115 -20.93 3.32 14.88
N ASN A 116 -21.72 4.14 15.57
CA ASN A 116 -21.22 5.22 16.43
C ASN A 116 -20.30 4.73 17.56
N LYS A 117 -20.46 3.49 18.03
CA LYS A 117 -19.59 2.89 19.06
C LYS A 117 -18.24 2.42 18.50
N LEU A 118 -18.16 2.19 17.19
CA LEU A 118 -16.97 1.72 16.49
C LEU A 118 -16.23 2.88 15.78
N GLY A 119 -16.55 4.14 16.12
CA GLY A 119 -15.89 5.30 15.52
C GLY A 119 -14.37 5.32 15.68
N PHE A 120 -13.80 4.61 16.67
CA PHE A 120 -12.34 4.48 16.81
C PHE A 120 -11.69 3.64 15.69
N LEU A 121 -12.44 2.74 15.01
CA LEU A 121 -11.92 1.92 13.91
C LEU A 121 -11.50 2.77 12.70
N ARG A 122 -11.99 4.00 12.58
CA ARG A 122 -11.58 4.94 11.53
C ARG A 122 -10.07 5.23 11.56
N TYR A 123 -9.45 5.17 12.73
CA TYR A 123 -8.01 5.42 12.89
C TYR A 123 -7.15 4.19 12.61
N VAL A 124 -7.75 3.00 12.61
CA VAL A 124 -7.04 1.74 12.35
C VAL A 124 -7.20 1.30 10.90
N THR A 125 -8.26 1.75 10.23
CA THR A 125 -8.65 1.26 8.91
C THR A 125 -8.05 2.13 7.80
N PRO A 126 -7.04 1.66 7.05
CA PRO A 126 -6.36 2.49 6.06
C PRO A 126 -7.29 2.97 4.95
N MET A 127 -8.31 2.18 4.59
CA MET A 127 -9.29 2.57 3.56
C MET A 127 -10.12 3.79 3.95
N LYS A 128 -10.30 4.05 5.26
CA LYS A 128 -11.04 5.23 5.72
C LYS A 128 -10.25 6.52 5.55
N TRP A 129 -8.92 6.46 5.65
CA TRP A 129 -8.03 7.63 5.55
C TRP A 129 -8.08 8.34 4.18
N ALA A 130 -8.47 7.61 3.13
CA ALA A 130 -8.64 8.14 1.78
C ALA A 130 -10.10 8.09 1.31
N SER A 131 -11.07 8.16 2.23
CA SER A 131 -12.49 8.15 1.87
C SER A 131 -12.82 9.32 0.95
N ALA A 132 -13.39 9.02 -0.22
CA ALA A 132 -13.80 10.06 -1.18
C ALA A 132 -14.81 11.04 -0.58
N ALA A 133 -15.75 10.55 0.24
CA ALA A 133 -16.74 11.39 0.90
C ALA A 133 -16.09 12.45 1.80
N ASP A 134 -15.09 12.04 2.60
CA ASP A 134 -14.41 12.93 3.53
C ASP A 134 -13.46 13.88 2.79
N VAL A 135 -12.63 13.36 1.89
CA VAL A 135 -11.59 14.16 1.21
C VAL A 135 -12.16 15.17 0.21
N LEU A 136 -13.24 14.82 -0.50
CA LEU A 136 -13.84 15.72 -1.48
C LEU A 136 -14.64 16.86 -0.81
N THR A 137 -15.20 16.62 0.38
CA THR A 137 -16.04 17.61 1.08
C THR A 137 -15.28 18.45 2.09
N GLN A 138 -14.39 17.83 2.88
CA GLN A 138 -13.66 18.47 3.99
C GLN A 138 -12.18 18.70 3.69
N GLY A 139 -11.66 18.12 2.61
CA GLY A 139 -10.24 18.13 2.29
C GLY A 139 -9.44 17.06 3.06
N ILE A 140 -8.13 17.21 3.07
CA ILE A 140 -7.24 16.22 3.71
C ILE A 140 -7.19 16.48 5.22
N ASP A 141 -7.55 15.46 6.00
CA ASP A 141 -7.35 15.48 7.46
C ASP A 141 -5.87 15.20 7.80
N GLY A 142 -5.23 16.13 8.50
CA GLY A 142 -3.84 16.02 8.94
C GLY A 142 -3.56 14.81 9.84
N VAL A 143 -4.56 14.34 10.60
CA VAL A 143 -4.45 13.13 11.42
C VAL A 143 -4.32 11.90 10.54
N TYR A 144 -5.12 11.80 9.46
CA TYR A 144 -5.04 10.68 8.52
C TYR A 144 -3.73 10.69 7.72
N VAL A 145 -3.21 11.86 7.39
CA VAL A 145 -1.86 11.99 6.79
C VAL A 145 -0.79 11.49 7.74
N ALA A 146 -0.81 11.91 9.00
CA ALA A 146 0.16 11.45 10.00
C ALA A 146 0.09 9.92 10.19
N LEU A 147 -1.13 9.36 10.25
CA LEU A 147 -1.33 7.91 10.37
C LEU A 147 -0.82 7.13 9.17
N VAL A 148 -1.16 7.55 7.94
CA VAL A 148 -0.72 6.84 6.74
C VAL A 148 0.80 6.86 6.61
N LEU A 149 1.44 7.99 6.91
CA LEU A 149 2.91 8.10 6.88
C LEU A 149 3.54 7.24 7.98
N ALA A 150 3.00 7.28 9.20
CA ALA A 150 3.51 6.49 10.32
C ALA A 150 3.42 4.98 10.04
N VAL A 151 2.29 4.50 9.52
CA VAL A 151 2.11 3.07 9.21
C VAL A 151 2.99 2.63 8.05
N ASN A 152 3.16 3.44 7.01
CA ASN A 152 4.10 3.14 5.93
C ASN A 152 5.54 3.06 6.44
N ALA A 153 5.98 4.03 7.24
CA ALA A 153 7.31 4.03 7.82
C ALA A 153 7.53 2.81 8.74
N ALA A 154 6.56 2.49 9.59
CA ALA A 154 6.60 1.32 10.46
C ALA A 154 6.68 0.00 9.67
N ALA A 155 5.88 -0.15 8.61
CA ALA A 155 5.88 -1.34 7.76
C ALA A 155 7.22 -1.51 7.03
N LEU A 156 7.81 -0.41 6.53
CA LEU A 156 9.14 -0.43 5.92
C LEU A 156 10.21 -0.83 6.93
N VAL A 157 10.25 -0.18 8.10
CA VAL A 157 11.22 -0.49 9.17
C VAL A 157 11.08 -1.96 9.61
N ALA A 158 9.85 -2.44 9.82
CA ALA A 158 9.58 -3.84 10.14
C ALA A 158 10.09 -4.78 9.05
N THR A 159 9.91 -4.43 7.78
CA THR A 159 10.44 -5.20 6.64
C THR A 159 11.96 -5.34 6.71
N TYR A 160 12.68 -4.24 6.96
CA TYR A 160 14.15 -4.29 7.11
C TYR A 160 14.58 -5.12 8.32
N ILE A 161 13.90 -4.99 9.46
CA ILE A 161 14.24 -5.75 10.68
C ILE A 161 14.03 -7.24 10.47
N VAL A 162 12.85 -7.63 9.96
CA VAL A 162 12.49 -9.04 9.73
C VAL A 162 13.42 -9.65 8.68
N TYR A 163 13.69 -8.94 7.58
CA TYR A 163 14.57 -9.45 6.54
C TYR A 163 16.02 -9.62 7.02
N ARG A 164 16.52 -8.75 7.90
CA ARG A 164 17.85 -8.93 8.51
C ARG A 164 17.92 -10.14 9.45
N ARG A 165 16.82 -10.47 10.13
CA ARG A 165 16.74 -11.60 11.07
C ARG A 165 16.42 -12.93 10.39
N LYS A 166 15.85 -12.91 9.19
CA LYS A 166 15.53 -14.13 8.44
C LYS A 166 16.81 -14.70 7.85
N ASP A 167 17.33 -15.77 8.44
CA ASP A 167 18.41 -16.55 7.85
C ASP A 167 17.89 -17.22 6.57
N ILE A 168 18.50 -16.89 5.44
CA ILE A 168 18.17 -17.45 4.11
C ILE A 168 19.08 -18.65 3.81
N LEU A 169 19.56 -19.34 4.84
CA LEU A 169 20.40 -20.53 4.75
C LEU A 169 19.72 -21.68 5.49
N ALA A 170 18.79 -22.34 4.79
CA ALA A 170 18.43 -23.74 4.99
C ALA A 170 17.79 -24.29 3.71
#